data_AF-A0A936AZ00-F1
#
_entry.id   AF-A0A936AZ00-F1
#
_cell.length_a   1.000
_cell.length_b   1.000
_cell.length_c   1.000
_cell.angle_alpha   90.00
_cell.angle_beta   90.00
_cell.angle_gamma   90.00
#
_symmetry.space_group_name_H-M   'P 1'
#
loop_
_entity.id
_entity.type
_entity.pdbx_description
1 polymer ?
#
loop_
_entity_poly.entity_id
_entity_poly.type
_entity_poly.pdbx_seq_one_letter_code
_entity_poly.pdbx_strand_id
1 'polypeptide(L)'
;MEQHALAFELATTHLNHVGEVFGQTNTFWENYAPETAVAGLNARPDYVGWAGLSPIAILLEDVIGVMSDWPQRRVMWDRRLQCQGHYGVQNYPLGPDYAIDLLGDDDMIFVTTEVPFTLVLRTPELSLQKAISPGTTEIPIG
;
A
#
# COMPACT_ATOMS: atom_id res chain seq x y z
N MET A 1 2.85 -17.15 -5.02
CA MET A 1 1.47 -16.69 -4.73
C MET A 1 1.17 -16.73 -3.24
N GLU A 2 1.44 -17.85 -2.54
CA GLU A 2 1.17 -18.03 -1.11
C GLU A 2 1.86 -17.01 -0.18
N GLN A 3 3.15 -16.69 -0.42
CA GLN A 3 3.90 -15.74 0.43
C GLN A 3 3.36 -14.29 0.38
N HIS A 4 2.90 -13.81 -0.78
CA HIS A 4 2.37 -12.45 -0.91
C HIS A 4 0.96 -12.34 -0.30
N ALA A 5 0.15 -13.40 -0.37
CA ALA A 5 -1.14 -13.45 0.29
C ALA A 5 -0.98 -13.41 1.81
N LEU A 6 -0.05 -14.20 2.36
CA LEU A 6 0.26 -14.19 3.79
C LEU A 6 0.83 -12.82 4.24
N ALA A 7 1.69 -12.19 3.43
CA ALA A 7 2.19 -10.84 3.74
C ALA A 7 1.04 -9.82 3.86
N PHE A 8 0.09 -9.82 2.92
CA PHE A 8 -1.10 -8.97 2.97
C PHE A 8 -1.96 -9.22 4.21
N GLU A 9 -2.18 -10.49 4.57
CA GLU A 9 -2.96 -10.86 5.76
C GLU A 9 -2.30 -10.35 7.05
N LEU A 10 -0.98 -10.57 7.19
CA LEU A 10 -0.22 -10.13 8.36
C LEU A 10 -0.14 -8.60 8.44
N ALA A 11 0.04 -7.92 7.30
CA ALA A 11 0.04 -6.46 7.19
C ALA A 11 -1.31 -5.89 7.66
N THR A 12 -2.41 -6.42 7.14
CA THR A 12 -3.78 -5.99 7.50
C THR A 12 -4.04 -6.23 8.99
N THR A 13 -3.67 -7.40 9.51
CA THR A 13 -3.82 -7.74 10.93
C THR A 13 -3.04 -6.78 11.81
N HIS A 14 -1.78 -6.49 11.47
CA HIS A 14 -0.94 -5.56 12.21
C HIS A 14 -1.54 -4.15 12.25
N LEU A 15 -1.95 -3.61 11.09
CA LEU A 15 -2.57 -2.28 11.02
C LEU A 15 -3.87 -2.20 11.83
N ASN A 16 -4.69 -3.25 11.80
CA ASN A 16 -5.91 -3.32 12.61
C ASN A 16 -5.59 -3.27 14.11
N HIS A 17 -4.62 -4.07 14.58
CA HIS A 17 -4.21 -4.03 15.98
C HIS A 17 -3.65 -2.65 16.39
N VAL A 18 -2.82 -2.02 15.56
CA VAL A 18 -2.31 -0.67 15.81
C VAL A 18 -3.46 0.34 15.89
N GLY A 19 -4.42 0.26 14.97
CA GLY A 19 -5.61 1.11 14.95
C GLY A 19 -6.51 0.91 16.16
N GLU A 20 -6.72 -0.33 16.60
CA GLU A 20 -7.48 -0.65 17.80
C GLU A 20 -6.81 -0.09 19.06
N VAL A 21 -5.49 -0.28 19.21
CA VAL A 21 -4.74 0.30 20.33
C VAL A 21 -4.85 1.82 20.31
N PHE A 22 -4.67 2.45 19.15
CA PHE A 22 -4.84 3.90 19.03
C PHE A 22 -6.26 4.34 19.44
N GLY A 23 -7.30 3.62 19.00
CA GLY A 23 -8.68 3.89 19.39
C GLY A 23 -8.94 3.75 20.90
N GLN A 24 -8.22 2.85 21.58
CA GLN A 24 -8.33 2.62 23.02
C GLN A 24 -7.50 3.61 23.85
N THR A 25 -6.29 3.96 23.39
CA THR A 25 -5.30 4.69 24.19
C THR A 25 -5.06 6.13 23.72
N ASN A 26 -5.58 6.50 22.55
CA ASN A 26 -5.44 7.81 21.92
C ASN A 26 -3.97 8.25 21.72
N THR A 27 -3.07 7.30 21.48
CA THR A 27 -1.64 7.54 21.21
C THR A 27 -1.01 6.35 20.48
N PHE A 28 0.16 6.57 19.88
CA PHE A 28 1.00 5.51 19.30
C PHE A 28 2.05 5.04 20.31
N TRP A 29 2.32 3.73 20.28
CA TRP A 29 3.27 3.07 21.17
C TRP A 29 4.50 2.60 20.42
N GLU A 30 5.63 2.56 21.13
CA GLU A 30 6.92 2.12 20.60
C GLU A 30 6.87 0.70 20.01
N ASN A 31 6.09 -0.20 20.59
CA ASN A 31 5.89 -1.56 20.09
C ASN A 31 4.51 -2.09 20.52
N TYR A 32 4.05 -3.14 19.83
CA TYR A 32 2.71 -3.74 19.98
C TYR A 32 2.84 -5.23 20.24
N ALA A 33 1.89 -5.81 20.99
CA ALA A 33 1.85 -7.25 21.19
C ALA A 33 1.53 -7.98 19.86
N PRO A 34 2.15 -9.14 19.57
CA PRO A 34 1.94 -9.84 18.31
C PRO A 34 0.52 -10.43 18.19
N GLU A 35 -0.01 -10.96 19.29
CA GLU A 35 -1.24 -11.77 19.28
C GLU A 35 -2.50 -11.00 19.68
N THR A 36 -2.36 -9.79 20.22
CA THR A 36 -3.48 -9.02 20.78
C THR A 36 -3.33 -7.53 20.55
N ALA A 37 -4.45 -6.81 20.43
CA ALA A 37 -4.49 -5.36 20.28
C ALA A 37 -4.20 -4.63 21.59
N VAL A 38 -2.97 -4.73 22.08
CA VAL A 38 -2.44 -3.99 23.23
C VAL A 38 -1.04 -3.46 22.93
N ALA A 39 -0.64 -2.41 23.65
CA ALA A 39 0.75 -1.97 23.66
C ALA A 39 1.67 -3.11 24.13
N GLY A 40 2.86 -3.20 23.56
CA GLY A 40 3.81 -4.24 23.94
C GLY A 40 4.42 -4.02 25.33
N LEU A 41 5.15 -5.02 25.81
CA LEU A 41 5.77 -4.98 27.14
C LEU A 41 6.87 -3.92 27.18
N ASN A 42 6.82 -3.06 28.22
CA ASN A 42 7.73 -1.92 28.38
C ASN A 42 7.74 -0.94 27.20
N ALA A 43 6.62 -0.83 26.46
CA ALA A 43 6.48 0.14 25.37
C ALA A 43 6.28 1.57 25.91
N ARG A 44 6.94 2.53 25.26
CA ARG A 44 6.73 3.97 25.56
C ARG A 44 5.50 4.51 24.81
N PRO A 45 4.60 5.27 25.49
CA PRO A 45 3.53 6.01 24.81
C PRO A 45 4.10 7.25 24.10
N ASP A 46 3.27 7.90 23.27
CA ASP A 46 3.60 9.12 22.52
C ASP A 46 4.85 8.97 21.63
N TYR A 47 5.05 7.75 21.12
CA TYR A 47 6.23 7.40 20.37
C TYR A 47 5.90 7.24 18.88
N VAL A 48 5.95 8.33 18.13
CA VAL A 48 5.55 8.32 16.70
C VAL A 48 6.70 7.89 15.78
N GLY A 49 7.95 7.78 16.25
CA GLY A 49 9.16 7.48 15.47
C GLY A 49 9.00 6.35 14.43
N TRP A 50 9.42 5.13 14.77
CA TRP A 50 9.11 3.99 13.88
C TRP A 50 7.65 3.55 13.97
N ALA A 51 6.94 3.87 15.05
CA ALA A 51 5.53 3.50 15.18
C ALA A 51 4.60 4.25 14.22
N GLY A 52 5.04 5.37 13.64
CA GLY A 52 4.38 6.05 12.53
C GLY A 52 4.91 5.60 11.17
N LEU A 53 6.23 5.34 11.06
CA LEU A 53 6.83 4.84 9.82
C LEU A 53 6.26 3.49 9.41
N SER A 54 6.14 2.54 10.34
CA SER A 54 5.68 1.18 10.05
C SER A 54 4.25 1.15 9.51
N PRO A 55 3.24 1.79 10.15
CA PRO A 55 1.88 1.77 9.60
C PRO A 55 1.76 2.47 8.24
N ILE A 56 2.48 3.56 8.01
CA ILE A 56 2.44 4.26 6.71
C ILE A 56 3.02 3.36 5.61
N ALA A 57 4.20 2.78 5.83
CA ALA A 57 4.86 1.92 4.85
C ALA A 57 4.02 0.67 4.57
N ILE A 58 3.57 -0.03 5.61
CA ILE A 58 2.77 -1.26 5.47
C ILE A 58 1.42 -0.97 4.78
N LEU A 59 0.75 0.13 5.12
CA LEU A 59 -0.49 0.52 4.46
C LEU A 59 -0.26 0.77 2.96
N LEU A 60 0.82 1.44 2.61
CA LEU A 60 1.11 1.82 1.23
C LEU A 60 1.58 0.63 0.39
N GLU A 61 2.52 -0.16 0.92
CA GLU A 61 3.26 -1.19 0.18
C GLU A 61 2.56 -2.55 0.18
N ASP A 62 1.92 -2.93 1.29
CA ASP A 62 1.32 -4.25 1.44
C ASP A 62 -0.21 -4.22 1.31
N VAL A 63 -0.89 -3.20 1.85
CA VAL A 63 -2.37 -3.13 1.84
C VAL A 63 -2.91 -2.44 0.60
N ILE A 64 -2.49 -1.20 0.31
CA ILE A 64 -2.79 -0.51 -0.96
C ILE A 64 -2.00 -1.20 -2.09
N GLY A 65 -0.79 -1.68 -1.79
CA GLY A 65 -0.02 -2.55 -2.66
C GLY A 65 0.93 -1.84 -3.64
N VAL A 66 1.22 -0.55 -3.42
CA VAL A 66 1.98 0.27 -4.38
C VAL A 66 3.44 0.38 -3.97
N MET A 67 4.33 0.02 -4.90
CA MET A 67 5.78 0.16 -4.74
C MET A 67 6.40 0.72 -6.01
N SER A 68 7.43 1.57 -5.87
CA SER A 68 8.24 2.03 -7.01
C SER A 68 9.65 1.46 -6.98
N ASP A 69 10.08 0.99 -8.14
CA ASP A 69 11.48 0.74 -8.49
C ASP A 69 11.85 1.73 -9.60
N TRP A 70 12.04 2.98 -9.19
CA TRP A 70 12.27 4.08 -10.13
C TRP A 70 13.57 4.00 -10.93
N PRO A 71 14.70 3.51 -10.37
CA PRO A 71 15.91 3.24 -11.16
C PRO A 71 15.65 2.30 -12.35
N GLN A 72 14.72 1.35 -12.20
CA GLN A 72 14.30 0.45 -13.29
C GLN A 72 13.06 0.94 -14.06
N ARG A 73 12.59 2.17 -13.80
CA ARG A 73 11.36 2.76 -14.38
C ARG A 73 10.16 1.82 -14.25
N ARG A 74 10.02 1.17 -13.09
CA ARG A 74 8.95 0.23 -12.81
C ARG A 74 8.15 0.66 -11.59
N VAL A 75 6.83 0.53 -11.71
CA VAL A 75 5.91 0.69 -10.58
C VAL A 75 5.11 -0.59 -10.48
N MET A 76 5.00 -1.13 -9.28
CA MET A 76 4.24 -2.33 -9.00
C MET A 76 2.97 -1.93 -8.25
N TRP A 77 1.87 -2.56 -8.62
CA TRP A 77 0.62 -2.50 -7.87
C TRP A 77 0.11 -3.92 -7.63
N ASP A 78 0.29 -4.45 -6.42
CA ASP A 78 -0.25 -5.74 -5.98
C ASP A 78 -1.59 -5.52 -5.27
N ARG A 79 -2.68 -5.65 -6.03
CA ARG A 79 -4.04 -5.36 -5.61
C ARG A 79 -4.68 -6.58 -4.95
N ARG A 80 -4.57 -6.64 -3.62
CA ARG A 80 -5.17 -7.69 -2.78
C ARG A 80 -6.32 -7.21 -1.91
N LEU A 81 -6.40 -5.89 -1.69
CA LEU A 81 -7.46 -5.28 -0.90
C LEU A 81 -8.81 -5.39 -1.61
N GLN A 82 -9.75 -6.11 -1.00
CA GLN A 82 -11.13 -6.17 -1.45
C GLN A 82 -11.88 -4.94 -0.93
N CYS A 83 -12.28 -4.03 -1.83
CA CYS A 83 -12.95 -2.79 -1.48
C CYS A 83 -14.11 -2.54 -2.46
N GLN A 84 -15.28 -2.13 -1.95
CA GLN A 84 -16.46 -1.83 -2.77
C GLN A 84 -16.38 -0.46 -3.48
N GLY A 85 -15.18 0.02 -3.80
CA GLY A 85 -14.98 1.31 -4.46
C GLY A 85 -13.54 1.55 -4.89
N HIS A 86 -13.31 2.71 -5.50
CA HIS A 86 -11.98 3.10 -5.95
C HIS A 86 -11.01 3.24 -4.78
N TYR A 87 -9.82 2.67 -4.96
CA TYR A 87 -8.69 2.90 -4.06
C TYR A 87 -7.39 3.00 -4.84
N GLY A 88 -6.35 3.43 -4.15
CA GLY A 88 -5.00 3.55 -4.69
C GLY A 88 -4.28 4.74 -4.09
N VAL A 89 -3.47 5.42 -4.89
CA VAL A 89 -2.66 6.56 -4.48
C VAL A 89 -2.80 7.72 -5.45
N GLN A 90 -2.70 8.94 -4.93
CA GLN A 90 -2.60 10.16 -5.72
C GLN A 90 -1.35 10.92 -5.31
N ASN A 91 -0.74 11.59 -6.27
CA ASN A 91 0.51 12.33 -6.10
C ASN A 91 1.62 11.45 -5.46
N TYR A 92 1.70 10.17 -5.87
CA TYR A 92 2.71 9.25 -5.37
C TYR A 92 4.07 9.56 -6.01
N PRO A 93 5.10 9.89 -5.21
CA PRO A 93 6.36 10.39 -5.74
C PRO A 93 7.19 9.29 -6.43
N LEU A 94 7.69 9.60 -7.62
CA LEU A 94 8.67 8.81 -8.38
C LEU A 94 10.02 9.53 -8.36
N GLY A 95 10.58 9.68 -7.15
CA GLY A 95 11.75 10.52 -6.91
C GLY A 95 11.40 11.99 -6.69
N PRO A 96 12.34 12.93 -6.96
CA PRO A 96 12.15 14.34 -6.60
C PRO A 96 11.26 15.14 -7.56
N ASP A 97 11.16 14.72 -8.82
CA ASP A 97 10.62 15.57 -9.89
C ASP A 97 9.25 15.12 -10.42
N TYR A 98 8.86 13.88 -10.15
CA TYR A 98 7.70 13.26 -10.78
C TYR A 98 6.79 12.62 -9.74
N ALA A 99 5.49 12.61 -10.04
CA ALA A 99 4.49 11.88 -9.28
C ALA A 99 3.51 11.18 -10.22
N ILE A 100 2.78 10.21 -9.67
CA ILE A 100 1.74 9.47 -10.38
C ILE A 100 0.48 9.34 -9.56
N ASP A 101 -0.62 9.18 -10.28
CA ASP A 101 -1.88 8.73 -9.71
C ASP A 101 -2.17 7.31 -10.20
N LEU A 102 -2.55 6.46 -9.27
CA LEU A 102 -2.96 5.08 -9.48
C LEU A 102 -4.28 4.91 -8.74
N LEU A 103 -5.40 4.85 -9.44
CA LEU A 103 -6.73 4.71 -8.85
C LEU A 103 -7.50 3.63 -9.59
N GLY A 104 -8.28 2.83 -8.88
CA GLY A 104 -9.12 1.83 -9.54
C GLY A 104 -9.97 1.02 -8.58
N ASP A 105 -10.94 0.32 -9.16
CA ASP A 105 -11.81 -0.66 -8.51
C ASP A 105 -11.60 -2.03 -9.15
N ASP A 106 -12.50 -2.98 -8.91
CA ASP A 106 -12.37 -4.34 -9.42
C ASP A 106 -12.53 -4.43 -10.95
N ASP A 107 -13.10 -3.41 -11.60
CA ASP A 107 -13.38 -3.41 -13.03
C ASP A 107 -12.31 -2.65 -13.84
N MET A 108 -11.86 -1.51 -13.33
CA MET A 108 -11.02 -0.56 -14.07
C MET A 108 -9.94 0.09 -13.21
N ILE A 109 -8.73 0.21 -13.76
CA ILE A 109 -7.65 1.05 -13.24
C ILE A 109 -7.40 2.25 -14.15
N PHE A 110 -7.16 3.38 -13.51
CA PHE A 110 -6.73 4.65 -14.07
C PHE A 110 -5.30 4.94 -13.60
N VAL A 111 -4.41 5.17 -14.55
CA VAL A 111 -3.02 5.55 -14.31
C VAL A 111 -2.78 6.91 -14.95
N THR A 112 -2.44 7.93 -14.16
CA THR A 112 -2.08 9.25 -14.68
C THR A 112 -0.63 9.55 -14.36
N THR A 113 0.15 9.95 -15.37
CA THR A 113 1.57 10.26 -15.23
C THR A 113 2.05 11.26 -16.28
N GLU A 114 3.12 11.98 -15.97
CA GLU A 114 3.83 12.84 -16.93
C GLU A 114 5.05 12.16 -17.56
N VAL A 115 5.41 10.96 -17.10
CA VAL A 115 6.63 10.25 -17.50
C VAL A 115 6.34 8.80 -17.85
N PRO A 116 7.02 8.24 -18.86
CA PRO A 116 6.82 6.84 -19.20
C PRO A 116 7.43 5.92 -18.13
N PHE A 117 6.72 4.84 -17.82
CA PHE A 117 7.19 3.77 -16.93
C PHE A 117 6.52 2.44 -17.27
N THR A 118 6.99 1.37 -16.65
CA THR A 118 6.34 0.06 -16.75
C THR A 118 5.53 -0.24 -15.51
N LEU A 119 4.22 -0.40 -15.67
CA LEU A 119 3.34 -0.88 -14.61
C LEU A 119 3.40 -2.41 -14.56
N VAL A 120 3.65 -2.97 -13.38
CA VAL A 120 3.41 -4.38 -13.09
C VAL A 120 2.18 -4.45 -12.19
N LEU A 121 1.08 -4.92 -12.75
CA LEU A 121 -0.19 -5.07 -12.04
C LEU A 121 -0.39 -6.53 -11.66
N ARG A 122 -0.72 -6.78 -10.40
CA ARG A 122 -1.09 -8.09 -9.89
C ARG A 122 -2.42 -8.00 -9.15
N THR A 123 -3.29 -8.97 -9.38
CA THR A 123 -4.44 -9.32 -8.57
C THR A 123 -4.32 -10.82 -8.23
N PRO A 124 -5.20 -11.41 -7.42
CA PRO A 124 -5.19 -12.86 -7.22
C PRO A 124 -5.39 -13.66 -8.53
N GLU A 125 -6.15 -13.12 -9.49
CA GLU A 125 -6.52 -13.77 -10.75
C GLU A 125 -5.63 -13.37 -11.94
N LEU A 126 -5.00 -12.18 -11.88
CA LEU A 126 -4.31 -11.57 -13.01
C LEU A 126 -2.90 -11.12 -12.64
N SER A 127 -1.96 -11.30 -13.55
CA SER A 127 -0.63 -10.69 -13.48
C SER A 127 -0.25 -10.18 -14.86
N LEU A 128 -0.10 -8.87 -15.01
CA LEU A 128 0.29 -8.25 -16.28
C LEU A 128 1.39 -7.21 -16.10
N GLN A 129 2.07 -6.93 -17.21
CA GLN A 129 3.05 -5.86 -17.32
C GLN A 129 2.67 -4.99 -18.52
N LYS A 130 2.56 -3.68 -18.32
CA LYS A 130 2.14 -2.72 -19.34
C LYS A 130 3.04 -1.50 -19.36
N ALA A 131 3.48 -1.11 -20.55
CA ALA A 131 4.13 0.19 -20.74
C ALA A 131 3.08 1.29 -20.64
N ILE A 132 3.33 2.27 -19.77
CA ILE A 132 2.49 3.45 -19.57
C ILE A 132 3.20 4.64 -20.20
N SER A 133 2.48 5.34 -21.07
CA SER A 133 2.93 6.61 -21.68
C SER A 133 2.38 7.79 -20.88
N PRO A 134 2.99 8.99 -21.00
CA PRO A 134 2.44 10.20 -20.41
C PRO A 134 0.98 10.46 -20.79
N GLY A 135 0.20 10.94 -19.82
CA GLY A 135 -1.25 11.09 -19.91
C GLY A 135 -1.98 10.15 -18.96
N THR A 136 -3.27 9.94 -19.22
CA THR A 136 -4.11 8.99 -18.49
C THR A 136 -4.29 7.72 -19.30
N THR A 137 -4.01 6.57 -18.70
CA THR A 137 -4.21 5.24 -19.27
C THR A 137 -5.27 4.50 -18.48
N GLU A 138 -6.26 3.96 -19.18
CA GLU A 138 -7.31 3.09 -18.62
C GLU A 138 -6.96 1.61 -18.87
N ILE A 139 -7.16 0.78 -17.86
CA ILE A 139 -6.82 -0.65 -17.87
C ILE A 139 -7.99 -1.46 -17.28
N PRO A 140 -8.75 -2.18 -18.11
CA PRO A 140 -9.77 -3.13 -17.64
C PRO A 140 -9.13 -4.35 -16.97
N ILE A 141 -9.78 -4.91 -15.94
CA ILE A 141 -9.21 -5.95 -15.05
C ILE A 141 -10.12 -7.18 -14.90
N GLY A 142 -11.21 -7.23 -15.68
CA GLY A 142 -12.31 -8.19 -15.56
C GLY A 142 -11.97 -9.67 -15.56
#